data_AF-A0A816KKQ9-F1
#
_entry.id   AF-A0A816KKQ9-F1
#
_cell.length_a   1.000
_cell.length_b   1.000
_cell.length_c   1.000
_cell.angle_alpha   90.00
_cell.angle_beta   90.00
_cell.angle_gamma   90.00
#
_symmetry.space_group_name_H-M   'P 1'
#
loop_
_entity.id
_entity.type
_entity.pdbx_description
1 polymer ?
#
loop_
_entity_poly.entity_id
_entity_poly.type
_entity_poly.pdbx_seq_one_letter_code
_entity_poly.pdbx_strand_id
1 'polypeptide(L)'
;MDAFLSLPTSHCHAPQPDCVPAIKLKNEIKARAATTDESTSTIIHSALCTYPLSAAGQLPKNESLMLMIRRQRTTETVDANGRLPEKLRKTYHDEDFIMHDDKKLIIFTTKTNLSTLKQNKHWFADGTFKVCPDDYYQLFTLHAMMTNAIIPLVYGLLIGKSADDYNLFFEKVLKQDNFQPESIMTDFETGTIKSVKDMLPIFHTKVRCLFHFSQAAWRQVQSKGLTTKYKEDEVFRLNVKQLIALAFVPLDQIIIGFDLICDLFDDDADDLLEYFEKTRIGTGRKKPQFDHKLWNIHDRVVATVPRSNNSVEGWHNAFASRVAISHPTIVKLGEKIRRKQSKFEVDIAKILQGHNIKTKKACYRKLDERITRLANSFDPTQLDQFLKSMAANITL
;
A
#
# COMPACT_ATOMS: atom_id res chain seq x y z
N MET A 1 86.41 -1.77 -1.46
CA MET A 1 85.51 -2.52 -0.56
C MET A 1 85.25 -1.60 0.59
N ASP A 2 84.02 -1.08 0.71
CA ASP A 2 83.46 -0.67 2.00
C ASP A 2 81.95 -0.55 1.85
N ALA A 3 81.28 -0.99 2.91
CA ALA A 3 79.95 -1.56 2.91
C ALA A 3 78.82 -0.52 2.89
N PHE A 4 77.95 -0.61 1.88
CA PHE A 4 76.56 -0.15 1.97
C PHE A 4 75.67 -1.36 2.28
N LEU A 5 75.74 -1.85 3.53
CA LEU A 5 74.73 -2.77 4.04
C LEU A 5 74.31 -2.28 5.42
N SER A 6 73.29 -1.43 5.43
CA SER A 6 72.43 -1.33 6.61
C SER A 6 71.84 -2.72 6.88
N LEU A 7 71.95 -3.21 8.11
CA LEU A 7 71.36 -4.49 8.51
C LEU A 7 69.85 -4.52 8.15
N PRO A 8 69.36 -5.57 7.46
CA PRO A 8 67.96 -5.65 7.07
C PRO A 8 67.07 -5.67 8.32
N THR A 9 66.18 -4.70 8.44
CA THR A 9 65.04 -4.76 9.36
C THR A 9 64.15 -5.96 9.01
N SER A 10 63.41 -6.51 9.98
CA SER A 10 62.73 -7.83 9.89
C SER A 10 61.62 -7.98 8.83
N HIS A 11 61.50 -7.07 7.87
CA HIS A 11 60.54 -7.10 6.77
C HIS A 11 61.19 -6.74 5.43
N CYS A 12 62.23 -7.47 5.01
CA CYS A 12 62.74 -7.44 3.63
C CYS A 12 62.09 -8.57 2.82
N HIS A 13 60.87 -8.34 2.31
CA HIS A 13 60.22 -9.25 1.37
C HIS A 13 60.07 -8.58 0.01
N ALA A 14 60.11 -9.39 -1.06
CA ALA A 14 59.77 -8.92 -2.40
C ALA A 14 58.33 -8.39 -2.43
N PRO A 15 58.03 -7.36 -3.25
CA PRO A 15 56.68 -6.84 -3.36
C PRO A 15 55.71 -7.93 -3.80
N GLN A 16 54.50 -7.95 -3.22
CA GLN A 16 53.42 -8.87 -3.58
C GLN A 16 52.43 -8.16 -4.52
N PRO A 17 52.65 -8.19 -5.85
CA PRO A 17 51.76 -7.54 -6.82
C PRO A 17 50.34 -8.10 -6.79
N ASP A 18 50.17 -9.36 -6.38
CA ASP A 18 48.88 -10.03 -6.28
C ASP A 18 47.95 -9.40 -5.21
N CYS A 19 48.50 -8.60 -4.29
CA CYS A 19 47.70 -7.85 -3.31
C CYS A 19 47.02 -6.60 -3.92
N VAL A 20 47.55 -6.08 -5.04
CA VAL A 20 47.03 -4.85 -5.67
C VAL A 20 45.60 -5.02 -6.19
N PRO A 21 45.24 -6.12 -6.90
CA PRO A 21 43.85 -6.38 -7.29
C PRO A 21 42.88 -6.44 -6.11
N ALA A 22 43.27 -7.05 -4.99
CA ALA A 22 42.43 -7.12 -3.79
C ALA A 22 42.15 -5.72 -3.20
N ILE A 23 43.11 -4.81 -3.22
CA ILE A 23 42.93 -3.42 -2.79
C ILE A 23 41.99 -2.68 -3.74
N LYS A 24 42.20 -2.81 -5.06
CA LYS A 24 41.34 -2.19 -6.08
C LYS A 24 39.88 -2.65 -5.94
N LEU A 25 39.66 -3.96 -5.77
CA LEU A 25 38.35 -4.56 -5.52
C LEU A 25 37.67 -3.92 -4.29
N LYS A 26 38.37 -3.83 -3.17
CA LYS A 26 37.82 -3.21 -1.94
C LYS A 26 37.44 -1.74 -2.16
N ASN A 27 38.24 -0.99 -2.90
CA ASN A 27 37.97 0.42 -3.18
C ASN A 27 36.76 0.59 -4.11
N GLU A 28 36.63 -0.24 -5.14
CA GLU A 28 35.44 -0.26 -6.00
C GLU A 28 34.18 -0.59 -5.20
N ILE A 29 34.22 -1.64 -4.39
CA ILE A 29 33.11 -2.05 -3.53
C ILE A 29 32.72 -0.92 -2.58
N LYS A 30 33.68 -0.21 -1.96
CA LYS A 30 33.39 0.95 -1.11
C LYS A 30 32.76 2.10 -1.91
N ALA A 31 33.32 2.44 -3.07
CA ALA A 31 32.81 3.53 -3.90
C ALA A 31 31.36 3.27 -4.33
N ARG A 32 31.06 2.06 -4.81
CA ARG A 32 29.69 1.66 -5.17
C ARG A 32 28.79 1.59 -3.95
N ALA A 33 29.23 1.01 -2.84
CA ALA A 33 28.44 0.95 -1.62
C ALA A 33 28.07 2.33 -1.06
N ALA A 34 28.92 3.34 -1.25
CA ALA A 34 28.69 4.72 -0.83
C ALA A 34 27.71 5.49 -1.76
N THR A 35 27.62 5.09 -3.03
CA THR A 35 26.92 5.88 -4.07
C THR A 35 25.68 5.18 -4.63
N THR A 36 25.51 3.88 -4.40
CA THR A 36 24.41 3.08 -4.96
C THR A 36 23.61 2.34 -3.88
N ASP A 37 22.34 2.07 -4.20
CA ASP A 37 21.42 1.25 -3.40
C ASP A 37 21.44 -0.24 -3.81
N GLU A 38 22.41 -0.68 -4.63
CA GLU A 38 22.50 -2.05 -5.14
C GLU A 38 22.53 -3.08 -4.00
N SER A 39 22.00 -4.29 -4.23
CA SER A 39 22.11 -5.33 -3.21
C SER A 39 23.58 -5.66 -2.93
N THR A 40 23.91 -6.07 -1.70
CA THR A 40 25.28 -6.49 -1.34
C THR A 40 25.80 -7.55 -2.30
N SER A 41 24.94 -8.50 -2.67
CA SER A 41 25.26 -9.55 -3.65
C SER A 41 25.60 -8.96 -5.03
N THR A 42 24.80 -8.01 -5.51
CA THR A 42 25.03 -7.34 -6.81
C THR A 42 26.36 -6.60 -6.84
N ILE A 43 26.69 -5.85 -5.79
CA ILE A 43 27.96 -5.11 -5.69
C ILE A 43 29.14 -6.07 -5.72
N ILE A 44 29.09 -7.12 -4.90
CA ILE A 44 30.17 -8.10 -4.81
C ILE A 44 30.32 -8.85 -6.14
N HIS A 45 29.23 -9.37 -6.70
CA HIS A 45 29.27 -10.11 -7.96
C HIS A 45 29.80 -9.25 -9.11
N SER A 46 29.34 -8.00 -9.22
CA SER A 46 29.80 -7.11 -10.28
C SER A 46 31.28 -6.77 -10.16
N ALA A 47 31.78 -6.57 -8.94
CA ALA A 47 33.20 -6.28 -8.71
C ALA A 47 34.09 -7.53 -8.94
N LEU A 48 33.57 -8.73 -8.66
CA LEU A 48 34.26 -9.99 -8.91
C LEU A 48 34.38 -10.35 -10.39
N CYS A 49 33.45 -9.91 -11.25
CA CYS A 49 33.49 -10.20 -12.69
C CYS A 49 34.79 -9.77 -13.37
N THR A 50 35.41 -8.70 -12.87
CA THR A 50 36.67 -8.14 -13.40
C THR A 50 37.89 -8.49 -12.56
N TYR A 51 37.76 -9.39 -11.57
CA TYR A 51 38.85 -9.75 -10.68
C TYR A 51 39.83 -10.74 -11.36
N PRO A 52 41.14 -10.46 -11.37
CA PRO A 52 42.10 -11.30 -12.09
C PRO A 52 42.31 -12.66 -11.40
N LEU A 53 42.25 -13.74 -12.18
CA LEU A 53 42.43 -15.12 -11.69
C LEU A 53 43.80 -15.34 -11.04
N SER A 54 44.85 -14.66 -11.50
CA SER A 54 46.20 -14.73 -10.92
C SER A 54 46.26 -14.26 -9.47
N ALA A 55 45.34 -13.41 -9.03
CA ALA A 55 45.27 -12.90 -7.66
C ALA A 55 44.17 -13.56 -6.80
N ALA A 56 43.61 -14.70 -7.25
CA ALA A 56 42.52 -15.39 -6.55
C ALA A 56 42.86 -15.71 -5.09
N GLY A 57 44.12 -16.08 -4.80
CA GLY A 57 44.59 -16.36 -3.44
C GLY A 57 44.58 -15.16 -2.48
N GLN A 58 44.53 -13.93 -3.00
CA GLN A 58 44.45 -12.70 -2.21
C GLN A 58 43.02 -12.18 -2.05
N LEU A 59 42.03 -12.92 -2.56
CA LEU A 59 40.64 -12.48 -2.51
C LEU A 59 40.14 -12.41 -1.05
N PRO A 60 39.60 -11.26 -0.60
CA PRO A 60 39.06 -11.16 0.74
C PRO A 60 37.87 -12.10 0.93
N LYS A 61 37.71 -12.62 2.15
CA LYS A 61 36.51 -13.41 2.51
C LYS A 61 35.24 -12.63 2.21
N ASN A 62 34.24 -13.33 1.68
CA ASN A 62 32.96 -12.74 1.30
C ASN A 62 32.29 -12.00 2.49
N GLU A 63 32.36 -12.58 3.70
CA GLU A 63 31.89 -11.95 4.94
C GLU A 63 32.54 -10.59 5.21
N SER A 64 33.85 -10.46 4.98
CA SER A 64 34.58 -9.19 5.15
C SER A 64 34.13 -8.14 4.15
N LEU A 65 33.83 -8.53 2.91
CA LEU A 65 33.27 -7.64 1.88
C LEU A 65 31.85 -7.19 2.25
N MET A 66 31.02 -8.11 2.73
CA MET A 66 29.67 -7.78 3.23
C MET A 66 29.72 -6.80 4.39
N LEU A 67 30.60 -7.03 5.38
CA LEU A 67 30.78 -6.11 6.51
C LEU A 67 31.30 -4.74 6.07
N MET A 68 32.18 -4.69 5.07
CA MET A 68 32.69 -3.45 4.51
C MET A 68 31.59 -2.64 3.83
N ILE A 69 30.75 -3.29 3.02
CA ILE A 69 29.57 -2.65 2.39
C ILE A 69 28.64 -2.11 3.48
N ARG A 70 28.36 -2.90 4.54
CA ARG A 70 27.54 -2.47 5.67
C ARG A 70 28.12 -1.23 6.37
N ARG A 71 29.43 -1.21 6.62
CA ARG A 71 30.14 -0.08 7.24
C ARG A 71 30.14 1.18 6.36
N GLN A 72 30.29 1.01 5.05
CA GLN A 72 30.26 2.13 4.13
C GLN A 72 28.84 2.73 4.01
N ARG A 73 27.83 1.88 4.18
CA ARG A 73 26.40 2.26 4.21
C ARG A 73 25.91 2.64 5.60
N THR A 74 26.81 2.78 6.59
CA THR A 74 26.41 3.20 7.93
C THR A 74 25.65 4.51 7.79
N THR A 75 24.37 4.43 8.13
CA THR A 75 23.40 5.49 7.91
C THR A 75 23.59 6.49 9.04
N GLU A 76 23.49 7.79 8.73
CA GLU A 76 23.24 8.78 9.78
C GLU A 76 22.17 8.25 10.72
N THR A 77 22.45 8.31 12.02
CA THR A 77 21.51 7.92 13.05
C THR A 77 20.61 9.10 13.38
N VAL A 78 19.54 8.83 14.12
CA VAL A 78 18.83 9.90 14.81
C VAL A 78 19.79 10.64 15.74
N ASP A 79 19.52 11.92 16.00
CA ASP A 79 20.32 12.72 16.94
C ASP A 79 20.14 12.24 18.39
N ALA A 80 20.85 12.86 19.34
CA ALA A 80 20.76 12.52 20.76
C ALA A 80 19.34 12.67 21.35
N ASN A 81 18.46 13.43 20.69
CA ASN A 81 17.06 13.64 21.08
C ASN A 81 16.10 12.70 20.33
N GLY A 82 16.60 11.82 19.48
CA GLY A 82 15.81 10.90 18.66
C GLY A 82 15.21 11.54 17.41
N ARG A 83 15.64 12.75 17.02
CA ARG A 83 15.12 13.44 15.83
C ARG A 83 15.78 12.93 14.56
N LEU A 84 15.02 12.96 13.48
CA LEU A 84 15.50 12.59 12.15
C LEU A 84 16.54 13.60 11.61
N PRO A 85 17.54 13.13 10.84
CA PRO A 85 18.54 13.98 10.21
C PRO A 85 17.94 15.11 9.36
N GLU A 86 18.60 16.27 9.33
CA GLU A 86 18.12 17.48 8.64
C GLU A 86 17.82 17.24 7.15
N LYS A 87 18.64 16.42 6.48
CA LYS A 87 18.43 16.05 5.07
C LYS A 87 17.08 15.37 4.79
N LEU A 88 16.42 14.80 5.81
CA LEU A 88 15.11 14.18 5.66
C LEU A 88 13.96 15.16 5.91
N ARG A 89 14.24 16.34 6.48
CA ARG A 89 13.24 17.39 6.70
C ARG A 89 12.83 18.11 5.43
N LYS A 90 13.58 17.93 4.34
CA LYS A 90 13.31 18.54 3.03
C LYS A 90 13.09 17.48 1.96
N THR A 91 12.25 17.78 0.96
CA THR A 91 12.16 16.99 -0.27
C THR A 91 13.38 17.23 -1.17
N TYR A 92 13.49 16.48 -2.28
CA TYR A 92 14.51 16.77 -3.30
C TYR A 92 14.27 18.09 -4.04
N HIS A 93 13.11 18.70 -3.86
CA HIS A 93 12.73 20.00 -4.43
C HIS A 93 12.65 21.10 -3.36
N ASP A 94 13.31 20.88 -2.21
CA ASP A 94 13.48 21.85 -1.10
C ASP A 94 12.19 22.27 -0.36
N GLU A 95 11.14 21.46 -0.45
CA GLU A 95 9.91 21.65 0.34
C GLU A 95 10.05 20.97 1.71
N ASP A 96 9.47 21.56 2.76
CA ASP A 96 9.41 20.93 4.09
C ASP A 96 8.62 19.62 4.01
N PHE A 97 9.20 18.55 4.56
CA PHE A 97 8.73 17.17 4.36
C PHE A 97 8.40 16.40 5.65
N ILE A 98 8.68 16.96 6.82
CA ILE A 98 8.31 16.38 8.10
C ILE A 98 7.38 17.36 8.82
N MET A 99 6.11 16.99 8.91
CA MET A 99 5.05 17.81 9.51
C MET A 99 4.95 17.60 11.02
N HIS A 100 5.20 16.38 11.49
CA HIS A 100 5.15 16.01 12.90
C HIS A 100 6.25 14.97 13.19
N ASP A 101 6.94 15.12 14.31
CA ASP A 101 8.11 14.32 14.68
C ASP A 101 8.20 14.20 16.21
N ASP A 102 7.59 13.15 16.75
CA ASP A 102 7.77 12.73 18.14
C ASP A 102 7.88 11.21 18.26
N LYS A 103 8.11 10.72 19.49
CA LYS A 103 8.31 9.28 19.77
C LYS A 103 7.09 8.40 19.48
N LYS A 104 5.89 8.97 19.44
CA LYS A 104 4.62 8.23 19.23
C LYS A 104 4.21 8.25 17.77
N LEU A 105 4.60 9.28 17.04
CA LEU A 105 4.15 9.51 15.69
C LEU A 105 5.15 10.37 14.92
N ILE A 106 5.50 9.92 13.72
CA ILE A 106 6.16 10.75 12.72
C ILE A 106 5.28 10.85 11.49
N ILE A 107 5.06 12.07 10.99
CA ILE A 107 4.32 12.32 9.76
C ILE A 107 5.24 12.98 8.72
N PHE A 108 5.43 12.27 7.61
CA PHE A 108 6.04 12.81 6.40
C PHE A 108 4.97 13.30 5.44
N THR A 109 4.97 14.58 5.15
CA THR A 109 4.12 15.23 4.14
C THR A 109 4.62 16.64 3.89
N THR A 110 4.11 17.27 2.83
CA THR A 110 4.41 18.66 2.48
C THR A 110 3.15 19.51 2.44
N LYS A 111 3.29 20.84 2.39
CA LYS A 111 2.14 21.75 2.21
C LYS A 111 1.45 21.52 0.87
N THR A 112 2.22 21.22 -0.17
CA THR A 112 1.71 20.85 -1.51
C THR A 112 0.93 19.54 -1.46
N ASN A 113 1.42 18.54 -0.73
CA ASN A 113 0.70 17.28 -0.53
C ASN A 113 -0.64 17.50 0.20
N LEU A 114 -0.66 18.31 1.26
CA LEU A 114 -1.89 18.65 1.99
C LEU A 114 -2.87 19.45 1.12
N SER A 115 -2.38 20.39 0.33
CA SER A 115 -3.20 21.15 -0.63
C SER A 115 -3.82 20.22 -1.68
N THR A 116 -3.04 19.28 -2.20
CA THR A 116 -3.50 18.24 -3.12
C THR A 116 -4.54 17.36 -2.46
N LEU A 117 -4.31 16.93 -1.22
CA LEU A 117 -5.24 16.11 -0.45
C LEU A 117 -6.59 16.83 -0.27
N LYS A 118 -6.58 18.14 0.05
CA LYS A 118 -7.77 18.98 0.20
C LYS A 118 -8.57 19.14 -1.09
N GLN A 119 -7.91 19.27 -2.23
CA GLN A 119 -8.58 19.45 -3.52
C GLN A 119 -9.27 18.19 -4.05
N ASN A 120 -8.87 17.01 -3.56
CA ASN A 120 -9.37 15.73 -4.06
C ASN A 120 -10.37 15.10 -3.11
N LYS A 121 -11.53 14.74 -3.66
CA LYS A 121 -12.72 14.29 -2.90
C LYS A 121 -12.65 12.87 -2.36
N HIS A 122 -11.84 12.01 -2.99
CA HIS A 122 -11.79 10.59 -2.65
C HIS A 122 -10.43 10.21 -2.12
N TRP A 123 -10.39 9.86 -0.84
CA TRP A 123 -9.20 9.46 -0.12
C TRP A 123 -9.13 7.95 0.06
N PHE A 124 -7.92 7.46 0.23
CA PHE A 124 -7.63 6.05 0.48
C PHE A 124 -6.59 5.96 1.58
N ALA A 125 -6.79 5.08 2.54
CA ALA A 125 -5.87 4.87 3.65
C ALA A 125 -5.58 3.39 3.82
N ASP A 126 -4.36 3.07 4.21
CA ASP A 126 -3.95 1.67 4.47
C ASP A 126 -2.68 1.64 5.31
N GLY A 127 -2.53 0.58 6.10
CA GLY A 127 -1.37 0.30 6.93
C GLY A 127 -0.50 -0.84 6.39
N THR A 128 0.81 -0.76 6.58
CA THR A 128 1.71 -1.88 6.28
C THR A 128 2.79 -2.09 7.34
N PHE A 129 2.98 -3.36 7.70
CA PHE A 129 3.94 -3.80 8.73
C PHE A 129 5.32 -4.14 8.14
N LYS A 130 5.36 -4.58 6.87
CA LYS A 130 6.56 -5.22 6.26
C LYS A 130 7.79 -4.33 6.20
N VAL A 131 7.59 -3.02 6.08
CA VAL A 131 8.65 -2.01 5.92
C VAL A 131 8.78 -1.10 7.14
N CYS A 132 8.10 -1.42 8.24
CA CYS A 132 8.09 -0.58 9.41
C CYS A 132 9.37 -0.79 10.24
N PRO A 133 10.03 0.28 10.73
CA PRO A 133 11.16 0.15 11.67
C PRO A 133 10.70 -0.49 12.98
N ASP A 134 11.60 -1.15 13.70
CA ASP A 134 11.25 -1.91 14.93
C ASP A 134 10.62 -1.04 16.04
N ASP A 135 10.97 0.25 16.09
CA ASP A 135 10.43 1.20 17.07
C ASP A 135 8.96 1.59 16.79
N TYR A 136 8.42 1.20 15.63
CA TYR A 136 7.06 1.53 15.18
C TYR A 136 6.30 0.27 14.80
N TYR A 137 4.99 0.30 15.00
CA TYR A 137 4.14 -0.82 14.68
C TYR A 137 3.84 -0.88 13.18
N GLN A 138 3.55 0.25 12.55
CA GLN A 138 3.18 0.28 11.13
C GLN A 138 3.55 1.58 10.41
N LEU A 139 3.72 1.47 9.09
CA LEU A 139 3.65 2.58 8.17
C LEU A 139 2.21 2.73 7.67
N PHE A 140 1.50 3.72 8.17
CA PHE A 140 0.18 4.12 7.70
C PHE A 140 0.32 5.16 6.58
N THR A 141 -0.52 5.09 5.55
CA THR A 141 -0.45 6.03 4.42
C THR A 141 -1.82 6.54 4.05
N LEU A 142 -1.90 7.84 3.75
CA LEU A 142 -3.07 8.50 3.20
C LEU A 142 -2.79 8.94 1.76
N HIS A 143 -3.70 8.58 0.88
CA HIS A 143 -3.62 8.78 -0.56
C HIS A 143 -4.86 9.53 -1.03
N ALA A 144 -4.75 10.22 -2.17
CA ALA A 144 -5.89 10.81 -2.85
C ALA A 144 -5.97 10.32 -4.30
N MET A 145 -7.20 10.22 -4.82
CA MET A 145 -7.43 9.99 -6.23
C MET A 145 -7.32 11.31 -6.99
N MET A 146 -6.35 11.40 -7.89
CA MET A 146 -6.17 12.49 -8.85
C MET A 146 -6.39 11.96 -10.25
N THR A 147 -7.45 12.41 -10.93
CA THR A 147 -7.90 11.83 -12.21
C THR A 147 -8.08 10.31 -12.09
N ASN A 148 -7.25 9.50 -12.75
CA ASN A 148 -7.29 8.04 -12.74
C ASN A 148 -6.16 7.40 -11.90
N ALA A 149 -5.41 8.19 -11.13
CA ALA A 149 -4.29 7.72 -10.32
C ALA A 149 -4.56 7.91 -8.82
N ILE A 150 -4.15 6.94 -8.01
CA ILE A 150 -4.12 7.06 -6.55
C ILE A 150 -2.69 7.41 -6.15
N ILE A 151 -2.52 8.55 -5.50
CA ILE A 151 -1.22 9.13 -5.17
C ILE A 151 -1.07 9.19 -3.64
N PRO A 152 -0.01 8.63 -3.04
CA PRO A 152 0.28 8.81 -1.62
C PRO A 152 0.73 10.24 -1.34
N LEU A 153 0.16 10.85 -0.31
CA LEU A 153 0.40 12.25 0.05
C LEU A 153 0.86 12.42 1.50
N VAL A 154 0.46 11.51 2.39
CA VAL A 154 0.86 11.53 3.80
C VAL A 154 1.32 10.14 4.21
N TYR A 155 2.45 10.09 4.91
CA TYR A 155 3.03 8.87 5.46
C TYR A 155 3.16 9.03 6.97
N GLY A 156 2.58 8.13 7.75
CA GLY A 156 2.63 8.11 9.21
C GLY A 156 3.36 6.87 9.72
N LEU A 157 4.35 7.04 10.60
CA LEU A 157 4.90 5.94 11.40
C LEU A 157 4.19 5.93 12.74
N LEU A 158 3.35 4.91 12.97
CA LEU A 158 2.51 4.78 14.16
C LEU A 158 3.07 3.70 15.09
N ILE A 159 3.01 3.94 16.39
CA ILE A 159 3.42 2.96 17.43
C ILE A 159 2.38 1.87 17.72
N GLY A 160 1.20 1.96 17.10
CA GLY A 160 0.12 1.00 17.31
C GLY A 160 -0.92 1.02 16.20
N LYS A 161 -2.01 0.28 16.41
CA LYS A 161 -3.19 0.17 15.52
C LYS A 161 -4.51 0.33 16.27
N SER A 162 -4.47 0.91 17.46
CA SER A 162 -5.69 1.23 18.20
C SER A 162 -6.39 2.41 17.55
N ALA A 163 -7.67 2.62 17.89
CA ALA A 163 -8.38 3.82 17.44
C ALA A 163 -7.68 5.11 17.89
N ASP A 164 -7.03 5.10 19.06
CA ASP A 164 -6.32 6.26 19.60
C ASP A 164 -5.05 6.58 18.80
N ASP A 165 -4.33 5.56 18.32
CA ASP A 165 -3.16 5.75 17.44
C ASP A 165 -3.56 6.41 16.11
N TYR A 166 -4.66 5.93 15.51
CA TYR A 166 -5.21 6.52 14.30
C TYR A 166 -5.80 7.91 14.53
N ASN A 167 -6.46 8.13 15.67
CA ASN A 167 -6.99 9.43 16.07
C ASN A 167 -5.87 10.46 16.16
N LEU A 168 -4.73 10.11 16.77
CA LEU A 168 -3.57 10.99 16.82
C LEU A 168 -3.06 11.34 15.42
N PHE A 169 -2.97 10.37 14.51
CA PHE A 169 -2.57 10.62 13.12
C PHE A 169 -3.54 11.58 12.42
N PHE A 170 -4.85 11.28 12.43
CA PHE A 170 -5.85 12.10 11.77
C PHE A 170 -5.95 13.49 12.41
N GLU A 171 -5.89 13.61 13.73
CA GLU A 171 -5.90 14.90 14.43
C GLU A 171 -4.76 15.80 13.93
N LYS A 172 -3.54 15.27 13.82
CA LYS A 172 -2.38 16.05 13.35
C LYS A 172 -2.54 16.52 11.90
N VAL A 173 -3.07 15.66 11.03
CA VAL A 173 -3.31 15.98 9.61
C VAL A 173 -4.46 16.98 9.48
N LEU A 174 -5.62 16.71 10.10
CA LEU A 174 -6.84 17.50 9.96
C LEU A 174 -6.73 18.88 10.61
N LYS A 175 -5.81 19.09 11.56
CA LYS A 175 -5.49 20.42 12.09
C LYS A 175 -4.81 21.35 11.10
N GLN A 176 -4.26 20.84 10.01
CA GLN A 176 -3.50 21.67 9.06
C GLN A 176 -4.40 22.50 8.14
N ASP A 177 -5.63 22.05 7.88
CA ASP A 177 -6.56 22.74 7.00
C ASP A 177 -8.00 22.22 7.19
N ASN A 178 -8.98 22.90 6.62
CA ASN A 178 -10.37 22.46 6.56
C ASN A 178 -10.57 21.45 5.42
N PHE A 179 -10.27 20.18 5.69
CA PHE A 179 -10.45 19.09 4.74
C PHE A 179 -11.91 18.63 4.68
N GLN A 180 -12.42 18.43 3.46
CA GLN A 180 -13.79 17.96 3.21
C GLN A 180 -13.83 16.83 2.17
N PRO A 181 -13.20 15.67 2.44
CA PRO A 181 -13.29 14.53 1.52
C PRO A 181 -14.72 14.02 1.43
N GLU A 182 -15.23 13.75 0.23
CA GLU A 182 -16.54 13.10 0.06
C GLU A 182 -16.53 11.64 0.52
N SER A 183 -15.37 10.98 0.44
CA SER A 183 -15.22 9.60 0.92
C SER A 183 -13.78 9.25 1.26
N ILE A 184 -13.61 8.37 2.23
CA ILE A 184 -12.35 7.69 2.52
C ILE A 184 -12.56 6.18 2.47
N MET A 185 -11.70 5.48 1.75
CA MET A 185 -11.66 4.01 1.69
C MET A 185 -10.48 3.52 2.51
N THR A 186 -10.73 2.59 3.44
CA THR A 186 -9.69 2.00 4.30
C THR A 186 -9.88 0.49 4.37
N ASP A 187 -8.86 -0.20 4.87
CA ASP A 187 -8.96 -1.59 5.31
C ASP A 187 -9.94 -1.77 6.48
N PHE A 188 -10.26 -3.03 6.80
CA PHE A 188 -11.28 -3.37 7.81
C PHE A 188 -10.74 -3.35 9.24
N GLU A 189 -9.62 -2.67 9.50
CA GLU A 189 -9.11 -2.56 10.86
C GLU A 189 -10.08 -1.74 11.71
N THR A 190 -10.66 -2.39 12.74
CA THR A 190 -11.67 -1.79 13.63
C THR A 190 -11.21 -0.44 14.21
N GLY A 191 -9.91 -0.30 14.50
CA GLY A 191 -9.30 0.94 14.97
C GLY A 191 -9.43 2.07 13.95
N THR A 192 -9.03 1.83 12.70
CA THR A 192 -9.09 2.82 11.61
C THR A 192 -10.53 3.23 11.31
N ILE A 193 -11.44 2.25 11.26
CA ILE A 193 -12.88 2.50 11.05
C ILE A 193 -13.44 3.41 12.13
N LYS A 194 -13.15 3.11 13.39
CA LYS A 194 -13.62 3.89 14.53
C LYS A 194 -13.06 5.31 14.47
N SER A 195 -11.75 5.43 14.27
CA SER A 195 -11.07 6.73 14.19
C SER A 195 -11.60 7.63 13.08
N VAL A 196 -11.78 7.07 11.87
CA VAL A 196 -12.36 7.81 10.75
C VAL A 196 -13.78 8.28 11.08
N LYS A 197 -14.62 7.46 11.70
CA LYS A 197 -15.98 7.88 12.11
C LYS A 197 -15.95 9.01 13.13
N ASP A 198 -15.03 8.94 14.09
CA ASP A 198 -14.93 9.91 15.18
C ASP A 198 -14.38 11.26 14.68
N MET A 199 -13.34 11.24 13.83
CA MET A 199 -12.63 12.43 13.35
C MET A 199 -13.21 13.04 12.07
N LEU A 200 -13.93 12.25 11.28
CA LEU A 200 -14.59 12.65 10.05
C LEU A 200 -16.09 12.27 10.14
N PRO A 201 -16.89 12.99 10.96
CA PRO A 201 -18.28 12.61 11.26
C PRO A 201 -19.31 13.04 10.19
N ILE A 202 -18.98 13.98 9.30
CA ILE A 202 -19.93 14.57 8.32
C ILE A 202 -20.13 13.69 7.07
N PHE A 203 -19.40 12.58 6.96
CA PHE A 203 -19.17 11.97 5.66
C PHE A 203 -19.97 10.69 5.42
N HIS A 204 -20.25 10.46 4.13
CA HIS A 204 -20.63 9.15 3.62
C HIS A 204 -19.39 8.26 3.65
N THR A 205 -18.91 7.93 4.85
CA THR A 205 -17.73 7.11 5.07
C THR A 205 -18.06 5.69 4.59
N LYS A 206 -17.76 5.42 3.32
CA LYS A 206 -17.83 4.10 2.71
C LYS A 206 -16.60 3.31 3.11
N VAL A 207 -16.64 2.84 4.35
CA VAL A 207 -15.56 2.08 4.99
C VAL A 207 -15.35 0.71 4.31
N ARG A 208 -16.37 0.19 3.61
CA ARG A 208 -16.37 -1.22 3.20
C ARG A 208 -16.21 -1.35 1.69
N CYS A 209 -15.05 -1.85 1.27
CA CYS A 209 -14.83 -2.16 -0.14
C CYS A 209 -15.52 -3.47 -0.58
N LEU A 210 -15.75 -3.59 -1.89
CA LEU A 210 -16.38 -4.77 -2.47
C LEU A 210 -15.61 -6.06 -2.17
N PHE A 211 -14.27 -6.01 -2.19
CA PHE A 211 -13.43 -7.18 -1.92
C PHE A 211 -13.73 -7.83 -0.57
N HIS A 212 -13.85 -7.04 0.49
CA HIS A 212 -14.16 -7.56 1.81
C HIS A 212 -15.62 -7.98 1.95
N PHE A 213 -16.55 -7.35 1.22
CA PHE A 213 -17.92 -7.85 1.14
C PHE A 213 -17.94 -9.24 0.49
N SER A 214 -17.27 -9.41 -0.64
CA SER A 214 -17.09 -10.71 -1.30
C SER A 214 -16.45 -11.73 -0.35
N GLN A 215 -15.40 -11.35 0.38
CA GLN A 215 -14.72 -12.24 1.32
C GLN A 215 -15.62 -12.63 2.50
N ALA A 216 -16.46 -11.72 3.01
CA ALA A 216 -17.42 -12.03 4.07
C ALA A 216 -18.50 -13.01 3.57
N ALA A 217 -19.03 -12.79 2.37
CA ALA A 217 -19.96 -13.71 1.71
C ALA A 217 -19.33 -15.11 1.54
N TRP A 218 -18.09 -15.17 1.05
CA TRP A 218 -17.37 -16.43 0.89
C TRP A 218 -17.18 -17.19 2.21
N ARG A 219 -16.80 -16.48 3.29
CA ARG A 219 -16.69 -17.10 4.62
C ARG A 219 -18.02 -17.69 5.09
N GLN A 220 -19.15 -17.07 4.78
CA GLN A 220 -20.46 -17.63 5.12
C GLN A 220 -20.77 -18.88 4.32
N VAL A 221 -20.53 -18.86 3.00
CA VAL A 221 -20.63 -20.06 2.15
C VAL A 221 -19.79 -21.21 2.72
N GLN A 222 -18.58 -20.92 3.19
CA GLN A 222 -17.72 -21.90 3.84
C GLN A 222 -18.29 -22.40 5.18
N SER A 223 -18.66 -21.49 6.09
CA SER A 223 -19.13 -21.88 7.43
C SER A 223 -20.46 -22.63 7.42
N LYS A 224 -21.26 -22.46 6.37
CA LYS A 224 -22.55 -23.16 6.19
C LYS A 224 -22.42 -24.48 5.41
N GLY A 225 -21.20 -24.91 5.07
CA GLY A 225 -20.98 -26.17 4.35
C GLY A 225 -21.28 -26.12 2.84
N LEU A 226 -21.59 -24.94 2.29
CA LEU A 226 -22.04 -24.75 0.90
C LEU A 226 -20.89 -24.67 -0.12
N THR A 227 -19.66 -24.98 0.30
CA THR A 227 -18.46 -24.87 -0.55
C THR A 227 -18.48 -25.83 -1.74
N THR A 228 -18.93 -27.07 -1.53
CA THR A 228 -19.03 -28.07 -2.61
C THR A 228 -20.10 -27.67 -3.61
N LYS A 229 -21.30 -27.30 -3.14
CA LYS A 229 -22.39 -26.78 -4.00
C LYS A 229 -21.92 -25.58 -4.83
N TYR A 230 -21.24 -24.60 -4.23
CA TYR A 230 -20.66 -23.47 -4.97
C TYR A 230 -19.66 -23.88 -6.08
N LYS A 231 -18.88 -24.94 -5.88
CA LYS A 231 -17.90 -25.39 -6.88
C LYS A 231 -18.56 -26.16 -8.02
N GLU A 232 -19.54 -26.99 -7.72
CA GLU A 232 -20.11 -27.97 -8.65
C GLU A 232 -21.36 -27.44 -9.36
N ASP A 233 -22.16 -26.61 -8.69
CA ASP A 233 -23.40 -26.03 -9.22
C ASP A 233 -23.16 -24.59 -9.74
N GLU A 234 -23.31 -24.41 -11.05
CA GLU A 234 -23.14 -23.11 -11.69
C GLU A 234 -24.25 -22.12 -11.39
N VAL A 235 -25.49 -22.59 -11.17
CA VAL A 235 -26.66 -21.78 -10.89
C VAL A 235 -26.54 -21.25 -9.46
N PHE A 236 -26.30 -22.13 -8.49
CA PHE A 236 -26.06 -21.73 -7.11
C PHE A 236 -24.89 -20.75 -6.99
N ARG A 237 -23.78 -21.02 -7.71
CA ARG A 237 -22.63 -20.12 -7.77
C ARG A 237 -23.00 -18.74 -8.32
N LEU A 238 -23.82 -18.67 -9.37
CA LEU A 238 -24.30 -17.40 -9.92
C LEU A 238 -25.19 -16.67 -8.91
N ASN A 239 -26.10 -17.36 -8.23
CA ASN A 239 -27.00 -16.77 -7.21
C ASN A 239 -26.22 -16.17 -6.03
N VAL A 240 -25.19 -16.87 -5.54
CA VAL A 240 -24.27 -16.33 -4.52
C VAL A 240 -23.57 -15.05 -5.01
N LYS A 241 -23.17 -14.99 -6.29
CA LYS A 241 -22.59 -13.77 -6.87
C LYS A 241 -23.62 -12.65 -7.02
N GLN A 242 -24.90 -12.96 -7.27
CA GLN A 242 -25.97 -11.97 -7.31
C GLN A 242 -26.17 -11.29 -5.94
N LEU A 243 -26.03 -12.02 -4.83
CA LEU A 243 -26.04 -11.44 -3.48
C LEU A 243 -24.96 -10.36 -3.29
N ILE A 244 -23.80 -10.52 -3.94
CA ILE A 244 -22.72 -9.52 -3.94
C ILE A 244 -23.03 -8.40 -4.93
N ALA A 245 -23.66 -8.74 -6.07
CA ALA A 245 -24.06 -7.79 -7.09
C ALA A 245 -25.04 -6.71 -6.58
N LEU A 246 -25.77 -6.98 -5.48
CA LEU A 246 -26.56 -5.98 -4.76
C LEU A 246 -25.76 -4.72 -4.38
N ALA A 247 -24.43 -4.81 -4.22
CA ALA A 247 -23.60 -3.64 -3.95
C ALA A 247 -23.59 -2.64 -5.12
N PHE A 248 -23.98 -3.07 -6.32
CA PHE A 248 -24.05 -2.24 -7.51
C PHE A 248 -25.48 -1.80 -7.84
N VAL A 249 -26.48 -2.14 -7.03
CA VAL A 249 -27.88 -1.75 -7.26
C VAL A 249 -28.13 -0.38 -6.60
N PRO A 250 -28.90 0.54 -7.20
CA PRO A 250 -29.33 1.77 -6.52
C PRO A 250 -30.00 1.47 -5.17
N LEU A 251 -29.82 2.37 -4.19
CA LEU A 251 -30.21 2.10 -2.79
C LEU A 251 -31.69 1.75 -2.63
N ASP A 252 -32.56 2.39 -3.40
CA ASP A 252 -34.02 2.20 -3.42
C ASP A 252 -34.45 0.85 -4.02
N GLN A 253 -33.56 0.18 -4.76
CA GLN A 253 -33.84 -1.09 -5.44
C GLN A 253 -33.21 -2.30 -4.73
N ILE A 254 -32.42 -2.08 -3.66
CA ILE A 254 -31.70 -3.16 -2.95
C ILE A 254 -32.66 -4.21 -2.37
N ILE A 255 -33.76 -3.79 -1.75
CA ILE A 255 -34.71 -4.71 -1.09
C ILE A 255 -35.39 -5.57 -2.16
N ILE A 256 -35.94 -4.94 -3.20
CA ILE A 256 -36.58 -5.64 -4.33
C ILE A 256 -35.59 -6.61 -4.99
N GLY A 257 -34.35 -6.18 -5.20
CA GLY A 257 -33.30 -7.02 -5.78
C GLY A 257 -32.94 -8.21 -4.90
N PHE A 258 -32.98 -8.06 -3.58
CA PHE A 258 -32.74 -9.17 -2.65
C PHE A 258 -33.89 -10.17 -2.67
N ASP A 259 -35.14 -9.70 -2.64
CA ASP A 259 -36.33 -10.57 -2.70
C ASP A 259 -36.31 -11.43 -3.97
N LEU A 260 -35.99 -10.84 -5.12
CA LEU A 260 -35.82 -11.56 -6.39
C LEU A 260 -34.72 -12.62 -6.34
N ILE A 261 -33.67 -12.40 -5.55
CA ILE A 261 -32.57 -13.37 -5.42
C ILE A 261 -32.97 -14.52 -4.48
N CYS A 262 -33.73 -14.25 -3.41
CA CYS A 262 -34.21 -15.26 -2.48
C CYS A 262 -34.99 -16.36 -3.20
N ASP A 263 -35.86 -15.99 -4.14
CA ASP A 263 -36.65 -16.91 -4.96
C ASP A 263 -35.80 -17.85 -5.86
N LEU A 264 -34.49 -17.60 -5.98
CA LEU A 264 -33.57 -18.42 -6.79
C LEU A 264 -32.83 -19.49 -5.98
N PHE A 265 -32.95 -19.49 -4.65
CA PHE A 265 -32.28 -20.43 -3.78
C PHE A 265 -33.22 -21.56 -3.34
N ASP A 266 -32.65 -22.76 -3.17
CA ASP A 266 -33.33 -23.85 -2.47
C ASP A 266 -33.23 -23.66 -0.95
N ASP A 267 -34.09 -24.35 -0.19
CA ASP A 267 -34.17 -24.30 1.28
C ASP A 267 -32.83 -24.59 2.00
N ASP A 268 -31.89 -25.26 1.34
CA ASP A 268 -30.56 -25.56 1.91
C ASP A 268 -29.67 -24.32 2.07
N ALA A 269 -30.07 -23.18 1.52
CA ALA A 269 -29.36 -21.91 1.60
C ALA A 269 -30.02 -20.85 2.51
N ASP A 270 -31.11 -21.19 3.21
CA ASP A 270 -31.84 -20.28 4.11
C ASP A 270 -30.91 -19.60 5.13
N ASP A 271 -30.03 -20.39 5.72
CA ASP A 271 -29.00 -19.96 6.68
C ASP A 271 -28.04 -18.90 6.12
N LEU A 272 -27.79 -18.93 4.81
CA LEU A 272 -26.99 -17.94 4.09
C LEU A 272 -27.82 -16.68 3.84
N LEU A 273 -29.08 -16.82 3.40
CA LEU A 273 -29.98 -15.70 3.15
C LEU A 273 -30.27 -14.92 4.44
N GLU A 274 -30.54 -15.60 5.56
CA GLU A 274 -30.76 -15.00 6.88
C GLU A 274 -29.55 -14.15 7.31
N TYR A 275 -28.33 -14.60 7.01
CA TYR A 275 -27.12 -13.80 7.24
C TYR A 275 -27.14 -12.48 6.46
N PHE A 276 -27.52 -12.50 5.18
CA PHE A 276 -27.60 -11.29 4.37
C PHE A 276 -28.74 -10.37 4.82
N GLU A 277 -29.90 -10.93 5.15
CA GLU A 277 -31.01 -10.20 5.73
C GLU A 277 -30.59 -9.45 6.99
N LYS A 278 -30.04 -10.16 7.96
CA LYS A 278 -29.63 -9.59 9.24
C LYS A 278 -28.53 -8.54 9.09
N THR A 279 -27.54 -8.81 8.24
CA THR A 279 -26.34 -7.98 8.19
C THR A 279 -26.42 -6.84 7.18
N ARG A 280 -27.17 -6.99 6.08
CA ARG A 280 -27.16 -6.05 4.94
C ARG A 280 -28.51 -5.52 4.52
N ILE A 281 -29.57 -6.31 4.56
CA ILE A 281 -30.87 -5.90 4.00
C ILE A 281 -31.76 -5.25 5.06
N GLY A 282 -31.91 -5.90 6.21
CA GLY A 282 -32.91 -5.58 7.23
C GLY A 282 -34.21 -6.34 6.98
N THR A 283 -35.07 -6.42 8.01
CA THR A 283 -36.36 -7.11 7.93
C THR A 283 -37.48 -6.23 8.49
N GLY A 284 -38.39 -5.78 7.62
CA GLY A 284 -39.47 -4.86 7.97
C GLY A 284 -38.95 -3.60 8.67
N ARG A 285 -39.23 -3.46 9.98
CA ARG A 285 -38.77 -2.31 10.79
C ARG A 285 -37.35 -2.49 11.37
N LYS A 286 -36.77 -3.69 11.33
CA LYS A 286 -35.41 -3.95 11.84
C LYS A 286 -34.38 -3.47 10.84
N LYS A 287 -33.57 -2.49 11.23
CA LYS A 287 -32.45 -2.01 10.41
C LYS A 287 -31.36 -3.09 10.29
N PRO A 288 -30.68 -3.18 9.14
CA PRO A 288 -29.54 -4.09 8.99
C PRO A 288 -28.40 -3.68 9.94
N GLN A 289 -27.56 -4.65 10.31
CA GLN A 289 -26.33 -4.38 11.07
C GLN A 289 -25.43 -3.36 10.35
N PHE A 290 -25.43 -3.38 9.02
CA PHE A 290 -24.70 -2.43 8.18
C PHE A 290 -25.66 -1.72 7.23
N ASP A 291 -25.85 -0.42 7.46
CA ASP A 291 -26.62 0.47 6.58
C ASP A 291 -26.20 0.32 5.11
N HIS A 292 -27.17 0.38 4.19
CA HIS A 292 -26.95 0.20 2.75
C HIS A 292 -25.86 1.12 2.21
N LYS A 293 -25.80 2.37 2.68
CA LYS A 293 -24.80 3.36 2.25
C LYS A 293 -23.36 2.95 2.56
N LEU A 294 -23.14 2.09 3.56
CA LEU A 294 -21.80 1.71 4.01
C LEU A 294 -21.09 0.74 3.05
N TRP A 295 -21.85 -0.10 2.34
CA TRP A 295 -21.32 -1.17 1.50
C TRP A 295 -21.74 -1.06 0.03
N ASN A 296 -22.75 -0.24 -0.27
CA ASN A 296 -23.15 0.05 -1.64
C ASN A 296 -22.11 0.90 -2.38
N ILE A 297 -21.83 0.52 -3.62
CA ILE A 297 -20.85 1.13 -4.51
C ILE A 297 -21.45 1.60 -5.85
N HIS A 298 -22.76 1.55 -6.05
CA HIS A 298 -23.41 1.97 -7.32
C HIS A 298 -22.92 3.35 -7.78
N ASP A 299 -23.14 4.38 -6.96
CA ASP A 299 -22.77 5.76 -7.33
C ASP A 299 -21.25 5.94 -7.48
N ARG A 300 -20.46 5.15 -6.75
CA ARG A 300 -18.99 5.18 -6.89
C ARG A 300 -18.58 4.67 -8.27
N VAL A 301 -19.20 3.58 -8.72
CA VAL A 301 -18.94 2.97 -10.01
C VAL A 301 -19.37 3.92 -11.14
N VAL A 302 -20.55 4.51 -11.04
CA VAL A 302 -21.05 5.53 -11.98
C VAL A 302 -20.09 6.71 -12.05
N ALA A 303 -19.60 7.19 -10.89
CA ALA A 303 -18.60 8.25 -10.81
C ALA A 303 -17.16 7.82 -11.15
N THR A 304 -16.94 6.59 -11.63
CA THR A 304 -15.62 6.01 -11.95
C THR A 304 -14.62 5.99 -10.79
N VAL A 305 -15.12 6.04 -9.57
CA VAL A 305 -14.33 5.99 -8.34
C VAL A 305 -13.98 4.53 -8.02
N PRO A 306 -12.73 4.22 -7.61
CA PRO A 306 -12.31 2.87 -7.27
C PRO A 306 -13.23 2.16 -6.26
N ARG A 307 -13.48 0.87 -6.53
CA ARG A 307 -14.33 -0.05 -5.75
C ARG A 307 -13.61 -0.74 -4.58
N SER A 308 -12.28 -0.65 -4.55
CA SER A 308 -11.40 -1.37 -3.63
C SER A 308 -10.10 -0.63 -3.36
N ASN A 309 -9.47 -0.93 -2.23
CA ASN A 309 -8.20 -0.33 -1.83
C ASN A 309 -6.97 -1.00 -2.48
N ASN A 310 -7.18 -1.92 -3.43
CA ASN A 310 -6.11 -2.73 -4.03
C ASN A 310 -4.99 -1.91 -4.66
N SER A 311 -5.25 -0.67 -5.10
CA SER A 311 -4.22 0.22 -5.60
C SER A 311 -3.25 0.65 -4.50
N VAL A 312 -3.73 0.86 -3.27
CA VAL A 312 -2.90 1.19 -2.12
C VAL A 312 -2.12 -0.04 -1.65
N GLU A 313 -2.78 -1.20 -1.54
CA GLU A 313 -2.09 -2.46 -1.21
C GLU A 313 -1.02 -2.80 -2.27
N GLY A 314 -1.34 -2.62 -3.55
CA GLY A 314 -0.40 -2.77 -4.66
C GLY A 314 0.76 -1.77 -4.56
N TRP A 315 0.49 -0.55 -4.11
CA TRP A 315 1.53 0.44 -3.82
C TRP A 315 2.44 0.00 -2.67
N HIS A 316 1.88 -0.46 -1.53
CA HIS A 316 2.67 -0.96 -0.40
C HIS A 316 3.54 -2.14 -0.78
N ASN A 317 3.01 -3.11 -1.54
CA ASN A 317 3.79 -4.24 -2.03
C ASN A 317 4.94 -3.79 -2.95
N ALA A 318 4.66 -2.85 -3.86
CA ALA A 318 5.70 -2.28 -4.73
C ALA A 318 6.69 -1.38 -3.98
N PHE A 319 6.28 -0.77 -2.86
CA PHE A 319 7.17 0.01 -2.00
C PHE A 319 8.06 -0.91 -1.18
N ALA A 320 7.51 -1.95 -0.56
CA ALA A 320 8.25 -2.98 0.19
C ALA A 320 9.31 -3.66 -0.65
N SER A 321 8.98 -4.03 -1.90
CA SER A 321 9.95 -4.57 -2.84
C SER A 321 11.11 -3.60 -3.13
N ARG A 322 10.86 -2.28 -3.17
CA ARG A 322 11.91 -1.26 -3.39
C ARG A 322 12.72 -0.93 -2.13
N VAL A 323 12.12 -1.03 -0.95
CA VAL A 323 12.85 -0.92 0.32
C VAL A 323 13.83 -2.09 0.44
N ALA A 324 13.41 -3.29 -0.01
CA ALA A 324 14.24 -4.50 -0.12
C ALA A 324 14.90 -4.96 1.19
N ILE A 325 14.45 -4.41 2.32
CA ILE A 325 14.95 -4.67 3.67
C ILE A 325 13.72 -4.80 4.57
N SER A 326 13.62 -5.92 5.29
CA SER A 326 12.66 -6.06 6.38
C SER A 326 13.13 -5.21 7.56
N HIS A 327 12.23 -4.45 8.17
CA HIS A 327 12.51 -3.59 9.33
C HIS A 327 13.72 -2.66 9.14
N PRO A 328 13.67 -1.74 8.15
CA PRO A 328 14.73 -0.77 7.95
C PRO A 328 14.85 0.18 9.15
N THR A 329 16.04 0.74 9.38
CA THR A 329 16.18 1.86 10.31
C THR A 329 15.31 3.03 9.85
N ILE A 330 14.83 3.83 10.80
CA ILE A 330 13.94 4.96 10.51
C ILE A 330 14.53 5.93 9.47
N VAL A 331 15.84 6.18 9.52
CA VAL A 331 16.53 7.06 8.55
C VAL A 331 16.57 6.44 7.16
N LYS A 332 16.79 5.12 7.04
CA LYS A 332 16.73 4.44 5.73
C LYS A 332 15.31 4.47 5.17
N LEU A 333 14.30 4.22 6.00
CA LEU A 333 12.92 4.29 5.56
C LEU A 333 12.55 5.71 5.12
N GLY A 334 12.88 6.72 5.92
CA GLY A 334 12.65 8.13 5.61
C GLY A 334 13.27 8.53 4.27
N GLU A 335 14.50 8.10 3.98
CA GLU A 335 15.13 8.31 2.67
C GLU A 335 14.36 7.61 1.52
N LYS A 336 13.89 6.38 1.73
CA LYS A 336 13.07 5.67 0.73
C LYS A 336 11.72 6.37 0.50
N ILE A 337 11.09 6.88 1.56
CA ILE A 337 9.87 7.68 1.48
C ILE A 337 10.14 8.98 0.72
N ARG A 338 11.24 9.70 1.03
CA ARG A 338 11.66 10.95 0.35
C ARG A 338 11.91 10.76 -1.14
N ARG A 339 12.56 9.67 -1.54
CA ARG A 339 12.72 9.32 -2.97
C ARG A 339 11.39 9.00 -3.63
N LYS A 340 10.47 8.38 -2.90
CA LYS A 340 9.12 8.16 -3.41
C LYS A 340 8.33 9.45 -3.59
N GLN A 341 8.42 10.36 -2.64
CA GLN A 341 7.84 11.70 -2.73
C GLN A 341 8.29 12.41 -4.01
N SER A 342 9.60 12.44 -4.30
CA SER A 342 10.12 13.06 -5.53
C SER A 342 9.53 12.48 -6.81
N LYS A 343 9.35 11.16 -6.87
CA LYS A 343 8.65 10.55 -8.01
C LYS A 343 7.18 11.03 -8.10
N PHE A 344 6.49 11.15 -6.98
CA PHE A 344 5.09 11.56 -6.97
C PHE A 344 4.92 13.05 -7.30
N GLU A 345 5.86 13.91 -6.93
CA GLU A 345 5.88 15.31 -7.37
C GLU A 345 5.93 15.40 -8.90
N VAL A 346 6.76 14.59 -9.56
CA VAL A 346 6.79 14.48 -11.03
C VAL A 346 5.47 13.94 -11.58
N ASP A 347 4.88 12.92 -10.95
CA ASP A 347 3.61 12.33 -11.39
C ASP A 347 2.45 13.35 -11.24
N ILE A 348 2.39 14.11 -10.14
CA ILE A 348 1.42 15.19 -9.92
C ILE A 348 1.59 16.28 -10.98
N ALA A 349 2.82 16.75 -11.23
CA ALA A 349 3.09 17.76 -12.25
C ALA A 349 2.62 17.31 -13.65
N LYS A 350 2.85 16.05 -14.01
CA LYS A 350 2.36 15.46 -15.25
C LYS A 350 0.83 15.45 -15.33
N ILE A 351 0.14 15.08 -14.25
CA ILE A 351 -1.34 15.09 -14.19
C ILE A 351 -1.86 16.51 -14.39
N LEU A 352 -1.27 17.51 -13.72
CA LEU A 352 -1.64 18.92 -13.85
C LEU A 352 -1.40 19.47 -15.27
N GLN A 353 -0.43 18.91 -15.99
CA GLN A 353 -0.17 19.20 -17.42
C GLN A 353 -1.09 18.42 -18.38
N GLY A 354 -2.05 17.63 -17.87
CA GLY A 354 -3.01 16.87 -18.67
C GLY A 354 -2.54 15.49 -19.12
N HIS A 355 -1.39 14.99 -18.63
CA HIS A 355 -0.95 13.64 -18.94
C HIS A 355 -1.71 12.59 -18.12
N ASN A 356 -2.07 11.48 -18.77
CA ASN A 356 -2.67 10.33 -18.11
C ASN A 356 -1.60 9.40 -17.49
N ILE A 357 -1.70 9.15 -16.18
CA ILE A 357 -0.83 8.19 -15.49
C ILE A 357 -1.53 6.85 -15.34
N LYS A 358 -1.00 5.83 -16.03
CA LYS A 358 -1.52 4.46 -15.97
C LYS A 358 -0.93 3.73 -14.76
N THR A 359 -1.69 3.62 -13.69
CA THR A 359 -1.29 2.87 -12.47
C THR A 359 -1.83 1.44 -12.46
N LYS A 360 -2.96 1.18 -13.14
CA LYS A 360 -3.67 -0.10 -13.12
C LYS A 360 -3.38 -0.96 -14.37
N LYS A 361 -3.23 -2.28 -14.16
CA LYS A 361 -3.09 -3.26 -15.26
C LYS A 361 -4.30 -3.19 -16.21
N ALA A 362 -4.06 -3.43 -17.49
CA ALA A 362 -5.08 -3.31 -18.53
C ALA A 362 -6.31 -4.21 -18.31
N CYS A 363 -6.12 -5.45 -17.82
CA CYS A 363 -7.22 -6.35 -17.52
C CYS A 363 -8.20 -5.77 -16.49
N TYR A 364 -7.70 -5.16 -15.42
CA TYR A 364 -8.55 -4.57 -14.39
C TYR A 364 -9.19 -3.25 -14.82
N ARG A 365 -8.59 -2.51 -15.76
CA ARG A 365 -9.22 -1.32 -16.37
C ARG A 365 -10.39 -1.72 -17.25
N LYS A 366 -10.20 -2.73 -18.11
CA LYS A 366 -11.28 -3.28 -18.96
C LYS A 366 -12.44 -3.81 -18.12
N LEU A 367 -12.14 -4.46 -16.99
CA LEU A 367 -13.18 -4.91 -16.05
C LEU A 367 -13.96 -3.73 -15.46
N ASP A 368 -13.28 -2.69 -14.97
CA ASP A 368 -13.95 -1.49 -14.43
C ASP A 368 -14.78 -0.77 -15.50
N GLU A 369 -14.28 -0.64 -16.72
CA GLU A 369 -15.01 -0.05 -17.87
C GLU A 369 -16.28 -0.85 -18.18
N ARG A 370 -16.22 -2.19 -18.13
CA ARG A 370 -17.40 -3.05 -18.34
C ARG A 370 -18.41 -2.92 -17.21
N ILE A 371 -17.96 -2.95 -15.96
CA ILE A 371 -18.81 -2.76 -14.78
C ILE A 371 -19.47 -1.37 -14.78
N THR A 372 -18.72 -0.32 -15.15
CA THR A 372 -19.22 1.06 -15.25
C THR A 372 -20.29 1.17 -16.33
N ARG A 373 -20.09 0.53 -17.49
CA ARG A 373 -21.12 0.49 -18.55
C ARG A 373 -22.41 -0.18 -18.07
N LEU A 374 -22.30 -1.30 -17.36
CA LEU A 374 -23.47 -1.99 -16.81
C LEU A 374 -24.20 -1.12 -15.78
N ALA A 375 -23.47 -0.49 -14.85
CA ALA A 375 -24.06 0.40 -13.84
C ALA A 375 -24.77 1.60 -14.48
N ASN A 376 -24.18 2.21 -15.51
CA ASN A 376 -24.79 3.33 -16.23
C ASN A 376 -26.01 2.92 -17.08
N SER A 377 -26.15 1.64 -17.43
CA SER A 377 -27.31 1.11 -18.15
C SER A 377 -28.35 0.50 -17.21
N PHE A 378 -28.34 0.86 -15.92
CA PHE A 378 -29.29 0.34 -14.95
C PHE A 378 -30.73 0.76 -15.32
N ASP A 379 -31.63 -0.22 -15.35
CA ASP A 379 -33.06 -0.04 -15.54
C ASP A 379 -33.80 -0.87 -14.45
N PRO A 380 -34.59 -0.22 -13.57
CA PRO A 380 -35.38 -0.93 -12.55
C PRO A 380 -36.28 -2.03 -13.11
N THR A 381 -36.77 -1.89 -14.35
CA THR A 381 -37.65 -2.89 -14.98
C THR A 381 -36.91 -4.16 -15.40
N GLN A 382 -35.58 -4.11 -15.46
CA GLN A 382 -34.69 -5.22 -15.82
C GLN A 382 -33.75 -5.60 -14.68
N LEU A 383 -34.19 -5.42 -13.43
CA LEU A 383 -33.36 -5.62 -12.24
C LEU A 383 -32.77 -7.04 -12.15
N ASP A 384 -33.53 -8.08 -12.52
CA ASP A 384 -33.05 -9.46 -12.53
C ASP A 384 -31.89 -9.65 -13.54
N GLN A 385 -32.05 -9.10 -14.75
CA GLN A 385 -31.06 -9.17 -15.81
C GLN A 385 -29.82 -8.36 -15.44
N PHE A 386 -29.99 -7.21 -14.79
CA PHE A 386 -28.89 -6.40 -14.25
C PHE A 386 -28.09 -7.18 -13.21
N LEU A 387 -28.75 -7.81 -12.24
CA LEU A 387 -28.10 -8.61 -11.19
C LEU A 387 -27.29 -9.77 -11.78
N LYS A 388 -27.89 -10.55 -12.70
CA LYS A 388 -27.21 -11.64 -13.42
C LYS A 388 -25.99 -11.14 -14.19
N SER A 389 -26.15 -10.05 -14.94
CA SER A 389 -25.08 -9.46 -15.77
C SER A 389 -23.93 -8.93 -14.92
N MET A 390 -24.24 -8.30 -13.79
CA MET A 390 -23.24 -7.80 -12.84
C MET A 390 -22.54 -8.95 -12.11
N ALA A 391 -23.28 -9.99 -11.69
CA ALA A 391 -22.75 -11.18 -11.04
C ALA A 391 -21.73 -11.94 -11.90
N ALA A 392 -21.93 -11.99 -13.22
CA ALA A 392 -20.97 -12.57 -14.16
C ALA A 392 -19.58 -11.88 -14.14
N ASN A 393 -19.49 -10.66 -13.60
CA ASN A 393 -18.25 -9.90 -13.46
C ASN A 393 -17.56 -10.07 -12.10
N ILE A 394 -18.17 -10.82 -11.19
CA ILE A 394 -17.68 -11.02 -9.82
C ILE A 394 -16.91 -12.34 -9.72
N THR A 395 -15.78 -12.28 -9.05
CA THR A 395 -14.97 -13.44 -8.65
C THR A 395 -14.88 -13.46 -7.13
N LEU A 396 -15.13 -14.64 -6.55
CA LEU A 396 -15.08 -14.92 -5.12
C LEU A 396 -13.84 -15.75 -4.79
#